data_AF-A0A1D6N7U5-F1
#
_entry.id   AF-A0A1D6N7U5-F1
#
_cell.length_a   1.000
_cell.length_b   1.000
_cell.length_c   1.000
_cell.angle_alpha   90.00
_cell.angle_beta   90.00
_cell.angle_gamma   90.00
#
_symmetry.space_group_name_H-M   'P 1'
#
loop_
_entity.id
_entity.type
_entity.pdbx_description
1 polymer ?
#
loop_
_entity_poly.entity_id
_entity_poly.type
_entity_poly.pdbx_seq_one_letter_code
_entity_poly.pdbx_strand_id
1 'polypeptide(L)' 'MECISSDKDAEGKQKVNHVTVFERPGLHEFLQKTSEFADLILFTAGLEGYARPLVDRIDVHNRFRLRLYRPSTVTT' A
#
# COMPACT_ATOMS: atom_id res chain seq x y z
N MET A 1 5.11 -3.35 -11.56
CA MET A 1 4.74 -1.93 -11.35
C MET A 1 5.95 -1.16 -10.83
N GLU A 2 6.14 0.06 -11.32
CA GLU A 2 7.13 0.99 -10.78
C GLU A 2 6.45 1.97 -9.82
N CYS A 3 7.08 2.21 -8.67
CA CYS A 3 6.65 3.20 -7.69
C CYS A 3 7.79 4.16 -7.37
N ILE A 4 7.43 5.44 -7.30
CA ILE A 4 8.30 6.54 -6.88
C ILE A 4 7.92 6.83 -5.43
N SER A 5 8.75 6.44 -4.47
CA SER A 5 8.61 6.99 -3.11
C SER A 5 9.32 8.34 -3.06
N SER A 6 8.65 9.35 -2.52
CA SER A 6 9.24 10.68 -2.29
C SER A 6 9.68 10.77 -0.83
N ASP A 7 10.83 10.18 -0.51
CA ASP A 7 11.46 10.40 0.78
C ASP A 7 12.36 11.65 0.68
N LYS A 8 12.19 12.60 1.59
CA LYS A 8 13.07 13.78 1.69
C LYS A 8 14.33 13.37 2.45
N ASP A 9 15.50 13.60 1.88
CA ASP A 9 16.77 13.44 2.61
C ASP A 9 16.99 14.60 3.60
N ALA A 10 18.05 14.49 4.43
CA ALA A 10 18.39 15.47 5.45
C ALA A 10 18.66 16.89 4.89
N GLU A 11 18.87 17.01 3.58
CA GLU A 11 19.09 18.26 2.85
C GLU A 11 17.84 18.74 2.09
N GLY A 12 16.71 18.02 2.21
CA GLY A 12 15.43 18.37 1.59
C GLY A 12 15.32 18.00 0.11
N LYS A 13 16.28 17.26 -0.46
CA LYS A 13 16.20 16.73 -1.83
C LYS A 13 15.29 15.51 -1.87
N GLN A 14 14.54 15.38 -2.97
CA GLN A 14 13.71 14.21 -3.24
C GLN A 14 14.62 13.03 -3.61
N LYS A 15 14.64 12.00 -2.77
CA LYS A 15 15.26 10.72 -3.11
C LYS A 15 14.24 9.84 -3.80
N VAL A 16 14.44 9.60 -5.11
CA VAL A 16 13.60 8.70 -5.91
C VAL A 16 14.13 7.28 -5.76
N ASN A 17 13.38 6.42 -5.08
CA ASN A 17 13.68 4.98 -5.06
C ASN A 17 12.84 4.28 -6.13
N HIS A 18 13.49 3.62 -7.10
CA HIS A 18 12.82 2.76 -8.07
C HIS A 18 12.63 1.37 -7.47
N VAL A 19 11.37 1.02 -7.19
CA VAL A 19 11.02 -0.30 -6.65
C VAL A 19 10.11 -1.03 -7.64
N THR A 20 10.49 -2.26 -7.96
CA THR A 20 9.68 -3.16 -8.78
C THR A 20 8.75 -3.97 -7.89
N VAL A 21 7.44 -3.85 -8.12
CA VAL A 21 6.41 -4.59 -7.39
C VAL A 21 5.68 -5.54 -8.33
N PHE A 22 5.48 -6.77 -7.87
CA PHE A 22 4.73 -7.82 -8.55
C PHE A 22 3.46 -8.14 -7.76
N GLU A 23 2.34 -8.21 -8.45
CA GLU A 23 1.10 -8.67 -7.86
C GLU A 23 1.13 -10.19 -7.71
N ARG A 24 0.61 -10.68 -6.59
CA ARG A 24 0.42 -12.11 -6.40
C ARG A 24 -0.71 -12.59 -7.32
N PRO A 25 -0.54 -13.70 -8.06
CA PRO A 25 -1.64 -14.27 -8.85
C PRO A 25 -2.91 -14.47 -8.01
N GLY A 26 -4.05 -14.07 -8.56
CA GLY A 26 -5.36 -14.13 -7.89
C GLY A 26 -5.67 -12.95 -6.97
N LEU A 27 -4.82 -11.93 -6.86
CA LEU A 27 -5.05 -10.76 -5.99
C LEU A 27 -6.44 -10.12 -6.17
N HIS A 28 -6.84 -9.82 -7.40
CA HIS A 28 -8.12 -9.15 -7.66
C HIS A 28 -9.33 -10.04 -7.34
N GLU A 29 -9.27 -11.32 -7.70
CA GLU A 29 -10.33 -12.29 -7.39
C GLU A 29 -10.48 -12.47 -5.87
N PHE A 30 -9.35 -12.52 -5.15
CA PHE A 30 -9.32 -12.58 -3.69
C PHE A 30 -10.01 -11.35 -3.09
N LEU A 31 -9.61 -10.13 -3.49
CA LEU A 31 -10.21 -8.90 -2.98
C LEU A 31 -11.71 -8.81 -3.30
N GLN A 32 -12.13 -9.26 -4.49
CA GLN A 32 -13.53 -9.32 -4.86
C GLN A 32 -14.31 -10.27 -3.95
N LYS A 33 -13.95 -11.56 -3.92
CA LYS A 33 -14.68 -12.58 -3.17
C LYS A 33 -14.68 -12.33 -1.66
N THR A 34 -13.56 -11.88 -1.09
CA THR A 34 -13.49 -11.60 0.35
C THR A 34 -14.35 -10.40 0.75
N SER A 35 -14.47 -9.39 -0.13
CA SER A 35 -15.33 -8.24 0.16
C SER A 35 -16.83 -8.55 0.20
N GLU A 36 -17.27 -9.72 -0.29
CA GLU A 36 -18.67 -10.14 -0.25
C GLU A 36 -19.13 -10.58 1.15
N PHE A 37 -18.19 -10.98 2.01
CA PHE A 37 -18.51 -11.50 3.34
C PHE A 37 -17.69 -10.91 4.49
N ALA A 38 -16.74 -10.02 4.21
CA ALA A 38 -15.90 -9.39 5.22
C ALA A 38 -15.55 -7.95 4.87
N ASP A 39 -15.41 -7.12 5.91
CA ASP A 39 -14.81 -5.80 5.77
C ASP A 39 -13.29 -5.93 5.60
N LEU A 40 -12.77 -5.41 4.50
CA LEU A 40 -11.36 -5.48 4.20
C LEU A 40 -10.60 -4.34 4.88
N ILE A 41 -9.60 -4.69 5.68
CA ILE A 41 -8.68 -3.74 6.31
C ILE A 41 -7.27 -4.03 5.78
N LEU A 42 -6.65 -3.04 5.15
CA LEU A 42 -5.24 -3.14 4.78
C LEU A 42 -4.38 -2.82 6.00
N PHE A 43 -3.50 -3.74 6.39
CA PHE A 43 -2.49 -3.46 7.41
C PHE A 43 -1.10 -3.83 6.89
N THR A 44 -0.22 -2.84 6.75
CA THR A 44 1.11 -3.01 6.14
C THR A 44 2.22 -2.44 7.00
N ALA A 45 3.37 -3.11 6.99
CA ALA A 45 4.62 -2.58 7.54
C ALA A 45 5.26 -1.50 6.63
N GLY A 46 4.65 -1.17 5.49
CA GLY A 46 5.10 -0.11 4.59
C GLY A 46 4.83 1.30 5.15
N LEU A 47 5.74 2.23 4.89
CA LEU A 47 5.47 3.66 5.07
C LEU A 47 4.42 4.10 4.05
N GLU A 48 3.55 5.02 4.46
CA GLU A 48 2.43 5.48 3.65
C GLU A 48 2.87 6.04 2.29
N GLY A 49 3.93 6.85 2.24
CA GLY A 49 4.43 7.45 1.01
C GLY A 49 4.86 6.43 -0.06
N TYR A 50 5.28 5.23 0.36
CA TYR A 50 5.60 4.12 -0.54
C TYR A 50 4.39 3.23 -0.83
N ALA A 51 3.62 2.89 0.20
CA ALA A 51 2.56 1.89 0.10
C ALA A 51 1.27 2.43 -0.54
N ARG A 52 0.89 3.69 -0.27
CA ARG A 52 -0.36 4.28 -0.78
C ARG A 52 -0.48 4.19 -2.31
N PRO A 53 0.52 4.60 -3.12
CA PRO A 53 0.43 4.48 -4.57
C PRO A 53 0.26 3.05 -5.10
N LEU A 54 0.80 2.05 -4.38
CA LEU A 54 0.63 0.63 -4.74
C LEU A 54 -0.78 0.17 -4.43
N VAL A 55 -1.28 0.54 -3.26
CA VAL A 55 -2.62 0.18 -2.78
C VAL A 55 -3.68 0.77 -3.70
N ASP A 56 -3.52 2.03 -4.11
CA ASP A 56 -4.45 2.71 -5.01
C ASP A 56 -4.57 1.99 -6.37
N ARG A 57 -3.50 1.32 -6.83
CA ARG A 57 -3.53 0.56 -8.09
C ARG A 57 -4.22 -0.79 -7.96
N ILE A 58 -4.13 -1.45 -6.80
CA ILE A 58 -4.77 -2.77 -6.60
C ILE A 58 -6.21 -2.67 -6.09
N ASP A 59 -6.57 -1.55 -5.47
CA ASP A 59 -7.89 -1.30 -4.87
C ASP A 59 -8.74 -0.31 -5.67
N VAL A 60 -8.83 -0.53 -6.98
CA VAL A 60 -9.59 0.35 -7.92
C VAL A 60 -11.09 0.44 -7.61
N HIS A 61 -11.63 -0.50 -6.84
CA HIS A 61 -13.03 -0.54 -6.43
C HIS A 61 -13.27 -0.04 -5.00
N ASN A 62 -12.24 0.54 -4.35
CA ASN A 62 -12.31 1.09 -2.99
C ASN A 62 -12.92 0.09 -1.98
N ARG A 63 -12.43 -1.15 -1.99
CA ARG A 63 -12.89 -2.27 -1.16
C ARG A 63 -12.33 -2.19 0.26
N PHE A 64 -11.14 -1.60 0.45
CA PHE A 64 -10.58 -1.43 1.79
C PHE A 64 -11.32 -0.35 2.58
N ARG A 65 -11.92 -0.73 3.71
CA ARG A 65 -12.60 0.19 4.64
C ARG A 65 -11.63 1.07 5.41
N LEU A 66 -10.46 0.52 5.73
CA LEU A 66 -9.42 1.20 6.49
C LEU A 66 -8.05 0.75 6.00
N ARG A 67 -7.10 1.68 6.01
CA ARG A 67 -5.71 1.47 5.60
C ARG A 67 -4.80 1.88 6.76
N LEU A 68 -4.15 0.90 7.36
CA LEU A 68 -3.21 1.03 8.48
C LEU A 68 -1.79 0.86 7.94
N TYR A 69 -1.02 1.94 7.97
CA TYR A 69 0.37 1.96 7.54
C TYR A 69 1.30 1.73 8.74
N ARG A 70 2.62 1.75 8.51
CA ARG A 70 3.61 1.54 9.58
C ARG A 70 3.36 2.37 10.86
N PRO A 71 3.00 3.68 10.82
CA PRO A 71 2.74 4.44 12.04
C PRO A 71 1.56 3.94 12.89
N SER A 72 0.76 2.99 12.39
CA SER A 72 -0.35 2.36 13.12
C SER A 72 0.11 1.20 14.01
N THR A 73 1.39 0.84 14.01
CA THR A 73 1.94 -0.14 14.97
C THR A 73 2.23 0.52 16.31
N VAL A 74 2.30 -0.28 17.38
CA VAL A 74 2.80 0.21 18.67
C VAL A 74 4.27 0.65 18.55
N THR A 75 4.65 1.66 19.31
CA THR A 75 6.06 2.05 19.49
C THR A 75 6.67 1.12 20.54
N THR A 76 7.77 0.46 20.19
CA THR A 76 8.58 -0.35 21.13
C THR A 76 9.84 0.42 21.48
#